data_AF-A0A7X3LXA3-F1
#
_entry.id   AF-A0A7X3LXA3-F1
#
_cell.length_a   1.000
_cell.length_b   1.000
_cell.length_c   1.000
_cell.angle_alpha   90.00
_cell.angle_beta   90.00
_cell.angle_gamma   90.00
#
_symmetry.space_group_name_H-M   'P 1'
#
loop_
_entity.id
_entity.type
_entity.pdbx_description
1 polymer ?
#
loop_
_entity_poly.entity_id
_entity_poly.type
_entity_poly.pdbx_seq_one_letter_code
_entity_poly.pdbx_strand_id
1 'polypeptide(L)'
;MEDAMNRIVKTHYPVEKLPEDLRKGLPQRGEVTVTLEVEGISDTRGTISLDAIFDALPEDLRKNSDQIDEDIRLSRDQWERKGE
;
A
#
# COMPACT_ATOMS: atom_id res chain seq x y z
N MET A 1 -19.05 13.78 -5.51
CA MET A 1 -18.12 13.02 -4.65
C MET A 1 -17.86 11.75 -5.41
N GLU A 2 -16.71 11.70 -6.10
CA GLU A 2 -16.33 10.58 -6.94
C GLU A 2 -15.84 9.43 -6.04
N ASP A 3 -16.60 8.35 -6.01
CA ASP A 3 -16.22 7.08 -5.39
C ASP A 3 -14.89 6.60 -5.99
N ALA A 4 -13.88 6.43 -5.14
CA ALA A 4 -12.59 5.88 -5.56
C ALA A 4 -12.77 4.40 -5.93
N MET A 5 -13.03 4.17 -7.22
CA MET A 5 -13.32 2.87 -7.81
C MET A 5 -12.06 2.00 -7.86
N ASN A 6 -11.78 1.26 -6.78
CA ASN A 6 -10.62 0.38 -6.68
C ASN A 6 -10.83 -0.89 -7.51
N ARG A 7 -10.12 -1.00 -8.64
CA ARG A 7 -10.20 -2.13 -9.58
C ARG A 7 -8.98 -3.04 -9.44
N ILE A 8 -9.20 -4.32 -9.11
CA ILE A 8 -8.13 -5.34 -9.10
C ILE A 8 -8.38 -6.30 -10.26
N VAL A 9 -7.43 -6.34 -11.20
CA VAL A 9 -7.43 -7.30 -12.31
C VAL A 9 -6.37 -8.36 -12.05
N LYS A 10 -6.79 -9.62 -11.88
CA LYS A 10 -5.88 -10.78 -11.82
C LYS A 10 -5.99 -11.57 -13.11
N THR A 11 -4.94 -11.49 -13.92
CA THR A 11 -4.77 -12.35 -15.11
C THR A 11 -4.26 -13.72 -14.66
N HIS A 12 -4.77 -14.78 -15.31
CA HIS A 12 -4.35 -16.17 -15.11
C HIS A 12 -4.63 -16.73 -13.70
N TYR A 13 -5.84 -16.50 -13.20
CA TYR A 13 -6.25 -17.10 -11.95
C TYR A 13 -6.65 -18.57 -12.16
N PRO A 14 -6.12 -19.52 -11.37
CA PRO A 14 -6.44 -20.94 -11.54
C PRO A 14 -7.90 -21.21 -11.17
N VAL A 15 -8.61 -21.96 -12.02
CA VAL A 15 -10.02 -22.34 -11.80
C VAL A 15 -10.25 -23.09 -10.48
N GLU A 16 -9.22 -23.78 -9.98
CA GLU A 16 -9.27 -24.50 -8.69
C GLU A 16 -9.43 -23.58 -7.48
N LYS A 17 -9.06 -22.29 -7.61
CA LYS A 17 -9.20 -21.30 -6.54
C LYS A 17 -10.46 -20.43 -6.68
N LEU A 18 -11.28 -20.65 -7.72
CA LEU A 18 -12.56 -19.95 -7.87
C LEU A 18 -13.57 -20.45 -6.82
N PRO A 19 -14.43 -19.55 -6.30
CA PRO A 19 -15.60 -19.95 -5.52
C PRO A 19 -16.48 -20.93 -6.30
N GLU A 20 -17.09 -21.89 -5.61
CA GLU A 20 -17.88 -22.97 -6.23
C GLU A 20 -19.04 -22.44 -7.08
N ASP A 21 -19.62 -21.29 -6.69
CA ASP A 21 -20.70 -20.61 -7.40
C ASP A 21 -20.27 -20.12 -8.80
N LEU A 22 -19.04 -19.61 -8.90
CA LEU A 22 -18.43 -19.14 -10.16
C LEU A 22 -17.71 -20.25 -10.94
N ARG A 23 -17.42 -21.39 -10.30
CA ARG A 23 -16.82 -22.57 -10.93
C ARG A 23 -17.83 -23.35 -11.78
N LYS A 24 -19.14 -23.13 -11.56
CA LYS A 24 -20.22 -23.85 -12.23
C LYS A 24 -20.27 -23.50 -13.72
N GLY A 25 -19.86 -24.44 -14.59
CA GLY A 25 -19.86 -24.27 -16.05
C GLY A 25 -18.51 -23.98 -16.68
N LEU A 26 -17.42 -23.91 -15.89
CA LEU A 26 -16.05 -23.75 -16.39
C LEU A 26 -15.29 -25.11 -16.42
N PRO A 27 -14.37 -25.30 -17.37
CA PRO A 27 -13.54 -26.51 -17.42
C PRO A 27 -12.67 -26.64 -16.16
N GLN A 28 -12.58 -27.85 -15.59
CA GLN A 28 -11.86 -28.13 -14.33
C GLN A 28 -10.36 -27.78 -14.36
N ARG A 29 -9.79 -27.61 -15.55
CA ARG A 29 -8.41 -27.15 -15.77
C ARG A 29 -8.43 -26.02 -16.79
N GLY A 30 -8.12 -24.82 -16.34
CA GLY A 30 -8.06 -23.62 -17.16
C GLY A 30 -7.56 -22.44 -16.34
N GLU A 31 -7.13 -21.41 -17.05
CA GLU A 31 -6.82 -20.11 -16.49
C GLU A 31 -7.98 -19.18 -16.81
N VAL A 32 -8.44 -18.40 -15.83
CA VAL A 32 -9.49 -17.39 -16.05
C VAL A 32 -9.01 -16.02 -15.62
N THR A 33 -9.61 -14.99 -16.21
CA THR A 33 -9.41 -13.61 -15.78
C THR A 33 -10.49 -13.24 -14.78
N VAL A 34 -10.10 -12.94 -13.54
CA VAL A 34 -11.05 -12.50 -12.50
C VAL A 34 -10.90 -11.01 -12.30
N THR A 35 -11.99 -10.28 -12.51
CA THR A 35 -12.10 -8.86 -12.19
C THR A 35 -12.91 -8.74 -10.91
N LEU A 36 -12.30 -8.18 -9.85
CA LEU A 36 -13.00 -7.86 -8.62
C LEU A 36 -13.27 -6.36 -8.58
N GLU A 37 -14.54 -6.02 -8.47
CA GLU A 37 -15.04 -4.65 -8.27
C GLU A 37 -15.69 -4.63 -6.89
N VAL A 38 -15.18 -3.79 -6.00
CA VAL A 38 -15.72 -3.64 -4.65
C VAL A 38 -16.24 -2.23 -4.51
N GLU A 39 -17.56 -2.09 -4.36
CA GLU A 39 -18.19 -0.83 -3.98
C GLU A 39 -17.75 -0.48 -2.55
N GLY A 40 -17.21 0.74 -2.40
CA GLY A 40 -16.55 1.30 -1.21
C GLY A 40 -16.67 0.49 0.08
N ILE A 41 -15.67 -0.35 0.36
CA ILE A 41 -15.32 -0.63 1.75
C ILE A 41 -14.92 0.74 2.28
N SER A 42 -15.75 1.34 3.13
CA SER A 42 -15.41 2.59 3.80
C SER A 42 -14.06 2.36 4.43
N ASP A 43 -13.01 2.98 3.89
CA ASP A 43 -11.64 2.77 4.34
C ASP A 43 -11.64 3.09 5.84
N THR A 44 -11.61 2.06 6.70
CA THR A 44 -11.57 2.27 8.15
C THR A 44 -10.19 2.78 8.57
N ARG A 45 -9.36 3.26 7.65
CA ARG A 45 -8.37 4.27 7.99
C ARG A 45 -9.15 5.52 8.36
N GLY A 46 -9.50 5.60 9.64
CA GLY A 46 -9.89 6.86 10.24
C GLY A 46 -8.91 7.91 9.74
N THR A 47 -9.44 9.03 9.25
CA THR A 47 -8.66 10.17 8.78
C THR A 47 -7.91 10.76 9.96
N ILE A 48 -6.85 10.10 10.42
CA ILE A 48 -5.94 10.67 11.39
C ILE A 48 -5.27 11.82 10.64
N SER A 49 -5.52 13.03 11.13
CA SER A 49 -4.90 14.23 10.59
C SER A 49 -3.40 14.16 10.82
N LEU A 50 -2.63 14.62 9.83
CA LEU A 50 -1.17 14.70 9.93
C LEU A 50 -0.73 15.46 11.20
N ASP A 51 -1.48 16.49 11.57
CA ASP A 51 -1.27 17.29 12.79
C ASP A 51 -1.31 16.45 14.08
N ALA A 52 -2.31 15.55 14.20
CA ALA A 52 -2.44 14.65 15.35
C ALA A 52 -1.29 13.63 15.44
N ILE A 53 -0.71 13.25 14.30
CA ILE A 53 0.48 12.38 14.27
C ILE A 53 1.69 13.15 14.79
N PHE A 54 1.89 14.38 14.32
CA PHE A 54 3.02 15.23 14.75
C PHE A 54 2.94 15.63 16.23
N ASP A 55 1.74 15.82 16.77
CA ASP A 55 1.53 16.07 18.20
C ASP A 55 1.89 14.85 19.07
N ALA A 56 1.53 13.64 18.61
CA ALA A 56 1.82 12.38 19.30
C ALA A 56 3.28 11.91 19.18
N LEU A 57 4.11 12.58 18.37
CA LEU A 57 5.51 12.20 18.18
C LEU A 57 6.38 12.58 19.40
N PRO A 58 7.26 11.69 19.87
CA PRO A 58 8.17 11.98 20.98
C PRO A 58 9.14 13.12 20.63
N GLU A 59 9.50 13.93 21.62
CA GLU A 59 10.35 15.12 21.44
C GLU A 59 11.72 14.79 20.84
N ASP A 60 12.25 13.58 21.08
CA ASP A 60 13.51 13.10 20.53
C ASP A 60 13.54 13.04 19.00
N LEU A 61 12.38 12.82 18.38
CA LEU A 61 12.23 12.77 16.92
C LEU A 61 11.89 14.15 16.31
N ARG A 62 11.64 15.17 17.13
CA ARG A 62 11.38 16.55 16.67
C ARG A 62 12.71 17.24 16.38
N LYS A 63 13.29 16.95 15.22
CA LYS A 63 14.51 17.61 14.74
C LYS A 63 14.18 18.97 14.14
N ASN A 64 15.02 19.97 14.42
CA ASN A 64 14.97 21.25 13.72
C ASN A 64 15.65 21.16 12.34
N SER A 65 15.53 22.22 11.53
CA SER A 65 16.04 22.24 10.16
C SER A 65 17.56 21.97 10.09
N ASP A 66 18.35 22.54 10.99
CA ASP A 66 19.81 22.38 10.98
C ASP A 66 20.21 20.94 11.33
N GLN A 67 19.49 20.32 12.26
CA GLN A 67 19.70 18.91 12.63
C GLN A 67 19.31 17.95 11.49
N ILE A 68 18.26 18.28 10.74
CA ILE A 68 17.85 17.51 9.56
C ILE A 68 18.93 17.62 8.48
N ASP A 69 19.44 18.82 8.23
CA ASP A 69 20.48 19.06 7.24
C ASP A 69 21.78 18.31 7.57
N GLU A 70 22.18 18.30 8.85
CA GLU A 70 23.34 17.55 9.32
C GLU A 70 23.14 16.02 9.17
N ASP A 71 21.97 15.50 9.57
CA ASP A 71 21.62 14.08 9.48
C ASP A 71 21.58 13.58 8.02
N ILE A 72 21.07 14.40 7.11
CA ILE A 72 21.07 14.12 5.66
C ILE A 72 22.51 14.07 5.12
N ARG A 73 23.36 15.03 5.49
CA ARG A 73 24.77 15.06 5.05
C ARG A 73 25.51 13.82 5.55
N LEU A 74 25.37 13.49 6.83
CA LEU A 74 25.98 12.30 7.42
C LEU A 74 25.48 11.02 6.76
N SER A 75 24.19 10.92 6.48
CA SER A 75 23.60 9.76 5.80
C SER A 75 24.16 9.59 4.38
N ARG A 76 24.29 10.70 3.63
CA ARG A 76 24.88 10.69 2.29
C ARG A 76 26.34 10.23 2.32
N ASP A 77 27.14 10.80 3.22
CA ASP A 77 28.57 10.48 3.32
C ASP A 77 28.78 9.00 3.74
N GLN A 78 27.86 8.43 4.53
CA GLN A 78 27.86 7.00 4.84
C GLN A 78 27.51 6.11 3.64
N TRP A 79 26.63 6.57 2.75
CA TRP A 79 26.26 5.84 1.54
C TRP A 79 27.39 5.85 0.51
N GLU A 80 28.11 6.97 0.38
CA GLU A 80 29.31 7.04 -0.47
C GLU A 80 30.40 6.08 0.00
N ARG A 81 30.63 5.99 1.32
CA ARG A 81 31.62 5.06 1.90
C ARG A 81 31.27 3.57 1.70
N LYS A 82 29.98 3.24 1.55
CA LYS A 82 29.52 1.85 1.36
C LYS A 82 29.52 1.43 -0.12
N GLY A 83 29.74 2.38 -1.04
CA GLY A 83 29.76 2.16 -2.49
C GLY A 83 31.15 1.88 -3.09
N GLU A 84 32.21 1.92 -2.30
CA GLU A 84 33.58 1.46 -2.62
C GLU A 84 33.83 0.03 -2.11
#